data_AF-A0A1F6DHW7-F1
#
_entry.id   AF-A0A1F6DHW7-F1
#
_cell.length_a   1.000
_cell.length_b   1.000
_cell.length_c   1.000
_cell.angle_alpha   90.00
_cell.angle_beta   90.00
_cell.angle_gamma   90.00
#
_symmetry.space_group_name_H-M   'P 1'
#
loop_
_entity.id
_entity.type
_entity.pdbx_description
1 polymer ?
#
loop_
_entity_poly.entity_id
_entity_poly.type
_entity_poly.pdbx_seq_one_letter_code
_entity_poly.pdbx_strand_id
1 'polypeptide(L)'
;MIGGYELVANSLSSIPLDWMVIVGFGIILAFIVMRTGISRAVALALSLPVALLIFSELTQARFLAGIGAQLGTPIMKALVFIIPFVVIYYFVHQMIDTYGSGNGAITQALLASIATVVVVVVVWLQVPELQSLWHFGSQIQSIFDEQYRFWWLVCAYSTLAFVR
;
A
#
# COMPACT_ATOMS: atom_id res chain seq x y z
N MET A 1 14.05 -23.41 35.17
CA MET A 1 13.17 -22.26 34.89
C MET A 1 13.78 -21.52 33.71
N ILE A 2 13.37 -21.87 32.49
CA ILE A 2 13.76 -21.13 31.28
C ILE A 2 12.88 -19.88 31.30
N GLY A 3 13.51 -18.72 31.51
CA GLY A 3 12.79 -17.48 31.74
C GLY A 3 11.97 -17.09 30.52
N GLY A 4 10.68 -16.78 30.71
CA GLY A 4 9.79 -16.34 29.64
C GLY A 4 10.30 -15.12 28.85
N TYR A 5 11.25 -14.37 29.40
CA TYR A 5 11.91 -13.27 28.70
C TYR A 5 12.80 -13.73 27.54
N GLU A 6 13.40 -14.94 27.58
CA GLU A 6 14.22 -15.47 26.47
C GLU A 6 13.37 -15.95 25.31
N LEU A 7 12.16 -16.46 25.59
CA LEU A 7 11.18 -16.83 24.56
C LEU A 7 10.61 -15.59 23.86
N VAL A 8 10.33 -14.52 24.61
CA VAL A 8 9.87 -13.25 24.04
C VAL A 8 10.99 -12.56 23.27
N ALA A 9 12.22 -12.56 23.79
CA ALA A 9 13.38 -12.01 23.09
C ALA A 9 13.71 -12.76 21.80
N ASN A 10 13.63 -14.10 21.80
CA ASN A 10 13.82 -14.91 20.59
C ASN A 10 12.66 -14.80 19.60
N SER A 11 11.43 -14.57 20.08
CA SER A 11 10.28 -14.31 19.20
C SER A 11 10.41 -12.94 18.54
N LEU A 12 10.84 -11.91 19.28
CA LEU A 12 11.06 -10.55 18.76
C LEU A 12 12.28 -10.45 17.84
N SER A 13 13.35 -11.23 18.07
CA SER A 13 14.50 -11.30 17.17
C SER A 13 14.20 -12.04 15.85
N SER A 14 13.10 -12.80 15.81
CA SER A 14 12.64 -13.54 14.63
C SER A 14 11.58 -12.80 13.81
N ILE A 15 11.05 -11.66 14.28
CA ILE A 15 10.09 -10.87 13.50
C ILE A 15 10.88 -10.22 12.36
N PRO A 16 10.61 -10.59 11.09
CA PRO A 16 11.21 -9.92 9.96
C PRO A 16 10.85 -8.45 10.05
N LEU A 17 11.84 -7.57 9.93
CA LEU A 17 11.68 -6.12 10.01
C LEU A 17 10.56 -5.59 9.09
N ASP A 18 10.28 -6.29 8.00
CA ASP A 18 9.18 -6.01 7.10
C ASP A 18 7.79 -5.99 7.77
N TRP A 19 7.51 -6.91 8.70
CA TRP A 19 6.24 -6.93 9.42
C TRP A 19 6.11 -5.73 10.36
N MET A 20 7.22 -5.28 10.95
CA MET A 20 7.22 -4.07 11.77
C MET A 20 6.90 -2.83 10.92
N VAL A 21 7.44 -2.76 9.70
CA VAL A 21 7.16 -1.66 8.76
C VAL A 21 5.69 -1.68 8.33
N ILE A 22 5.16 -2.85 7.94
CA ILE A 22 3.76 -3.01 7.51
C ILE A 22 2.78 -2.65 8.64
N VAL A 23 3.00 -3.21 9.84
CA VAL A 23 2.14 -2.95 11.00
C VAL A 23 2.25 -1.49 11.44
N GLY A 24 3.46 -0.93 11.50
CA GLY A 24 3.68 0.48 11.83
C GLY A 24 2.96 1.41 10.86
N PHE A 25 3.07 1.15 9.55
CA PHE A 25 2.35 1.89 8.53
C PHE A 25 0.83 1.75 8.68
N GLY A 26 0.33 0.55 8.97
CA GLY A 26 -1.09 0.30 9.22
C GLY A 26 -1.64 1.03 10.45
N ILE A 27 -0.87 1.14 11.53
CA ILE A 27 -1.25 1.90 12.73
C ILE A 27 -1.33 3.39 12.43
N ILE A 28 -0.34 3.93 11.71
CA ILE A 28 -0.35 5.34 11.29
C ILE A 28 -1.57 5.62 10.41
N LEU A 29 -1.84 4.75 9.44
CA LEU A 29 -3.04 4.87 8.59
C LEU A 29 -4.33 4.77 9.41
N ALA A 30 -4.43 3.85 10.36
CA ALA A 30 -5.60 3.75 11.23
C ALA A 30 -5.85 5.08 11.98
N PHE A 31 -4.79 5.67 12.54
CA PHE A 31 -4.89 6.96 13.24
C PHE A 31 -5.31 8.10 12.31
N ILE A 32 -4.78 8.13 11.08
CA ILE A 32 -5.18 9.11 10.05
C ILE A 32 -6.66 8.94 9.70
N VAL A 33 -7.11 7.71 9.48
CA VAL A 33 -8.51 7.40 9.15
C VAL A 33 -9.44 7.75 10.30
N MET A 34 -9.05 7.46 11.55
CA MET A 34 -9.82 7.88 12.73
C MET A 34 -9.98 9.40 12.81
N ARG A 35 -8.95 10.17 12.42
CA ARG A 35 -8.98 11.63 12.47
C ARG A 35 -9.71 12.27 11.29
N THR A 36 -9.64 11.67 10.11
CA THR A 36 -10.04 12.32 8.84
C THR A 36 -11.16 11.60 8.10
N GLY A 37 -11.60 10.44 8.60
CA GLY A 37 -12.62 9.60 7.99
C GLY A 37 -12.07 8.53 7.04
N ILE A 38 -12.94 7.57 6.70
CA ILE A 38 -12.63 6.39 5.89
C ILE A 38 -12.39 6.76 4.41
N SER A 39 -12.93 7.89 3.96
CA SER A 39 -12.82 8.41 2.58
C SER A 39 -11.38 8.47 2.07
N ARG A 40 -10.40 8.81 2.92
CA ARG A 40 -8.98 8.89 2.53
C ARG A 40 -8.35 7.51 2.31
N ALA A 41 -8.69 6.53 3.15
CA ALA A 41 -8.23 5.15 2.98
C ALA A 41 -8.77 4.55 1.67
N VAL A 42 -10.05 4.78 1.39
CA VAL A 42 -10.68 4.35 0.12
C VAL A 42 -10.03 5.05 -1.08
N ALA A 43 -9.78 6.36 -0.98
CA ALA A 43 -9.11 7.11 -2.04
C ALA A 43 -7.69 6.59 -2.31
N LEU A 44 -6.90 6.32 -1.26
CA LEU A 44 -5.56 5.74 -1.37
C LEU A 44 -5.60 4.34 -2.00
N ALA A 45 -6.50 3.49 -1.53
CA ALA A 45 -6.62 2.12 -2.02
C ALA A 45 -7.04 2.09 -3.49
N LEU A 46 -7.92 3.00 -3.94
CA LEU A 46 -8.35 3.06 -5.33
C LEU A 46 -7.34 3.74 -6.25
N SER A 47 -6.57 4.72 -5.76
CA SER A 47 -5.62 5.44 -6.61
C SER A 47 -4.37 4.62 -6.95
N LEU A 48 -3.93 3.74 -6.05
CA LEU A 48 -2.76 2.88 -6.25
C LEU A 48 -2.83 1.94 -7.47
N PRO A 49 -3.85 1.10 -7.66
CA PRO A 49 -3.93 0.23 -8.84
C PRO A 49 -4.10 1.03 -10.14
N VAL A 50 -4.81 2.16 -10.10
CA VAL A 50 -5.00 3.02 -11.28
C VAL A 50 -3.67 3.66 -11.66
N ALA A 51 -2.88 4.10 -10.67
CA ALA A 51 -1.53 4.60 -10.90
C ALA A 51 -0.60 3.52 -11.48
N LEU A 52 -0.75 2.27 -11.03
CA LEU A 52 -0.02 1.14 -11.57
C LEU A 52 -0.36 0.87 -13.04
N LEU A 53 -1.64 0.90 -13.41
CA LEU A 53 -2.06 0.74 -14.81
C LEU A 53 -1.51 1.86 -15.69
N ILE A 54 -1.56 3.11 -15.22
CA ILE A 54 -0.98 4.23 -15.96
C ILE A 54 0.54 4.06 -16.09
N PHE A 55 1.23 3.61 -15.03
CA PHE A 55 2.67 3.36 -15.06
C PHE A 55 3.07 2.22 -16.02
N SER A 56 2.28 1.15 -16.10
CA SER A 56 2.53 0.05 -17.05
C SER A 56 2.35 0.49 -18.51
N GLU A 57 1.42 1.40 -18.78
CA GLU A 57 1.26 1.98 -20.12
C GLU A 57 2.34 3.04 -20.42
N LEU A 58 2.73 3.84 -19.43
CA LEU A 58 3.77 4.86 -19.55
C LEU A 58 5.15 4.27 -19.85
N THR A 59 5.48 3.12 -19.25
CA THR A 59 6.74 2.41 -19.53
C THR A 59 6.78 1.84 -20.95
N GLN A 60 5.62 1.54 -21.56
CA GLN A 60 5.50 1.13 -22.96
C GLN A 60 5.46 2.32 -23.93
N ALA A 61 5.06 3.50 -23.46
CA ALA A 61 5.07 4.71 -24.26
C ALA A 61 6.51 5.15 -24.56
N ARG A 62 6.88 5.16 -25.85
CA ARG A 62 8.19 5.58 -26.39
C ARG A 62 8.71 6.93 -25.82
N PHE A 63 7.82 7.77 -25.32
CA PHE A 63 8.13 9.08 -24.73
C PHE A 63 9.00 9.00 -23.47
N LEU A 64 8.88 7.94 -22.67
CA LEU A 64 9.67 7.73 -21.46
C LEU A 64 10.96 6.94 -21.70
N ALA A 65 11.15 6.30 -22.86
CA ALA A 65 12.42 5.64 -23.20
C ALA A 65 13.59 6.65 -23.26
N GLY A 66 13.33 7.89 -23.72
CA GLY A 66 14.32 8.96 -23.74
C GLY A 66 14.64 9.58 -22.37
N ILE A 67 13.64 9.62 -21.47
CA ILE A 67 13.81 10.12 -20.10
C ILE A 67 14.44 9.01 -19.22
N GLY A 68 13.98 7.77 -19.32
CA GLY A 68 14.50 6.61 -18.59
C GLY A 68 15.97 6.29 -18.88
N ALA A 69 16.49 6.67 -20.04
CA ALA A 69 17.93 6.60 -20.36
C ALA A 69 18.77 7.65 -19.60
N GLN A 70 18.16 8.76 -19.14
CA GLN A 70 18.81 9.82 -18.36
C GLN A 70 18.58 9.67 -16.84
N LEU A 71 17.57 8.90 -16.43
CA LEU A 71 17.29 8.60 -15.02
C LEU A 71 18.18 7.44 -14.55
N GLY A 72 19.45 7.74 -14.27
CA GLY A 72 20.45 6.74 -13.87
C GLY A 72 20.28 6.16 -12.46
N THR A 73 19.33 6.65 -11.65
CA THR A 73 19.13 6.20 -10.27
C THR A 73 17.72 5.61 -10.02
N PRO A 74 17.60 4.55 -9.20
CA PRO A 74 16.30 3.91 -8.91
C PRO A 74 15.28 4.87 -8.28
N ILE A 75 15.76 5.84 -7.49
CA ILE A 75 14.95 6.88 -6.85
C ILE A 75 14.20 7.73 -7.88
N MET A 76 14.87 8.10 -8.98
CA MET A 76 14.24 8.89 -10.03
C MET A 76 13.13 8.14 -10.76
N LYS A 77 13.28 6.82 -10.93
CA LYS A 77 12.24 5.99 -11.54
C LYS A 77 11.04 5.79 -10.61
N ALA A 78 11.26 5.69 -9.30
CA ALA A 78 10.18 5.70 -8.32
C ALA A 78 9.39 7.03 -8.32
N LEU A 79 10.05 8.17 -8.55
CA LEU A 79 9.35 9.46 -8.68
C LEU A 79 8.40 9.49 -9.88
N VAL A 80 8.74 8.83 -10.99
CA VAL A 80 7.87 8.71 -12.17
C VAL A 80 6.58 7.94 -11.84
N PHE A 81 6.61 7.02 -10.87
CA PHE A 81 5.40 6.36 -10.36
C PHE A 81 4.62 7.24 -9.36
N ILE A 82 5.33 7.99 -8.50
CA ILE A 82 4.71 8.83 -7.47
C ILE A 82 3.90 9.99 -8.08
N ILE A 83 4.38 10.61 -9.16
CA ILE A 83 3.69 11.73 -9.82
C ILE A 83 2.26 11.36 -10.27
N PRO A 84 2.04 10.33 -11.11
CA PRO A 84 0.69 9.93 -11.52
C PRO A 84 -0.13 9.43 -10.33
N PHE A 85 0.48 8.76 -9.35
CA PHE A 85 -0.21 8.37 -8.12
C PHE A 85 -0.80 9.56 -7.36
N VAL A 86 -0.02 10.62 -7.14
CA VAL A 86 -0.49 11.84 -6.45
C VAL A 86 -1.61 12.53 -7.24
N VAL A 87 -1.48 12.61 -8.56
CA VAL A 87 -2.51 13.20 -9.44
C VAL A 87 -3.81 12.42 -9.36
N ILE A 88 -3.77 11.09 -9.50
CA ILE A 88 -4.96 10.24 -9.40
C ILE A 88 -5.55 10.30 -8.00
N TYR A 89 -4.71 10.25 -6.97
CA TYR A 89 -5.17 10.37 -5.58
C TYR A 89 -5.94 11.66 -5.38
N TYR A 90 -5.45 12.79 -5.89
CA TYR A 90 -6.14 14.07 -5.81
C TYR A 90 -7.52 14.02 -6.50
N PHE A 91 -7.61 13.49 -7.72
CA PHE A 91 -8.88 13.34 -8.43
C PHE A 91 -9.87 12.43 -7.70
N VAL A 92 -9.41 11.25 -7.27
CA VAL A 92 -10.24 10.27 -6.55
C VAL A 92 -10.72 10.85 -5.22
N HIS A 93 -9.84 11.51 -4.47
CA HIS A 93 -10.20 12.15 -3.21
C HIS A 93 -11.26 13.24 -3.40
N GLN A 94 -11.12 14.06 -4.44
CA GLN A 94 -12.11 15.09 -4.79
C GLN A 94 -13.48 14.49 -5.13
N MET A 95 -13.52 13.31 -5.78
CA MET A 95 -14.77 12.61 -6.08
C MET A 95 -15.42 11.99 -4.83
N ILE A 96 -14.63 11.51 -3.87
CA ILE A 96 -15.11 10.80 -2.68
C ILE A 96 -15.55 11.76 -1.57
N ASP A 97 -14.88 12.90 -1.38
CA ASP A 97 -15.19 13.88 -0.32
C ASP A 97 -16.59 14.51 -0.45
N THR A 98 -17.27 14.32 -1.59
CA THR A 98 -18.68 14.72 -1.77
C THR A 98 -19.65 13.81 -0.96
N TYR A 99 -19.19 12.65 -0.49
CA TYR A 99 -20.03 11.63 0.16
C TYR A 99 -19.62 11.35 1.61
N GLY A 100 -20.19 12.13 2.55
CA GLY A 100 -20.47 11.73 3.93
C GLY A 100 -19.29 11.64 4.92
N SER A 101 -19.18 12.64 5.80
CA SER A 101 -18.31 12.63 6.98
C SER A 101 -18.90 11.75 8.10
N GLY A 102 -18.81 10.43 7.96
CA GLY A 102 -19.04 9.51 9.06
C GLY A 102 -17.79 9.43 9.95
N ASN A 103 -17.88 9.82 11.22
CA ASN A 103 -16.85 9.49 12.21
C ASN A 103 -16.73 7.96 12.24
N GLY A 104 -15.64 7.42 11.66
CA GLY A 104 -15.44 5.99 11.58
C GLY A 104 -15.27 5.41 12.98
N ALA A 105 -16.11 4.46 13.36
CA ALA A 105 -15.90 3.69 14.59
C ALA A 105 -14.48 3.08 14.56
N ILE A 106 -13.84 2.89 15.72
CA ILE A 106 -12.47 2.35 15.80
C ILE A 106 -12.32 1.07 14.97
N THR A 107 -13.34 0.22 14.97
CA THR A 107 -13.40 -1.02 14.18
C THR A 107 -13.37 -0.76 12.67
N GLN A 108 -14.09 0.23 12.18
CA GLN A 108 -14.10 0.63 10.78
C GLN A 108 -12.74 1.21 10.37
N ALA A 109 -12.13 2.05 11.20
CA ALA A 109 -10.82 2.62 10.90
C ALA A 109 -9.71 1.54 10.81
N LEU A 110 -9.75 0.53 11.69
CA LEU A 110 -8.83 -0.60 11.64
C LEU A 110 -9.04 -1.48 10.40
N LEU A 111 -10.29 -1.81 10.05
CA LEU A 111 -10.56 -2.62 8.87
C LEU A 111 -10.18 -1.87 7.58
N ALA A 112 -10.48 -0.57 7.49
CA ALA A 112 -10.11 0.26 6.35
C ALA A 112 -8.58 0.41 6.22
N SER A 113 -7.86 0.58 7.32
CA SER A 113 -6.40 0.68 7.28
C SER A 113 -5.76 -0.64 6.87
N ILE A 114 -6.20 -1.77 7.43
CA ILE A 114 -5.71 -3.11 7.05
C ILE A 114 -5.94 -3.37 5.56
N ALA A 115 -7.15 -3.09 5.06
CA ALA A 115 -7.46 -3.27 3.64
C ALA A 115 -6.59 -2.37 2.75
N THR A 116 -6.36 -1.11 3.16
CA THR A 116 -5.49 -0.18 2.42
C THR A 116 -4.03 -0.67 2.41
N VAL A 117 -3.53 -1.16 3.55
CA VAL A 117 -2.18 -1.74 3.67
C VAL A 117 -2.02 -2.93 2.74
N VAL A 118 -3.03 -3.82 2.66
CA VAL A 118 -3.03 -4.96 1.73
C VAL A 118 -2.88 -4.47 0.29
N VAL A 119 -3.64 -3.46 -0.13
CA VAL A 119 -3.52 -2.89 -1.49
C VAL A 119 -2.12 -2.29 -1.72
N VAL A 120 -1.59 -1.54 -0.75
CA VAL A 120 -0.24 -0.95 -0.82
C VAL A 120 0.82 -2.03 -1.00
N VAL A 121 0.78 -3.11 -0.21
CA VAL A 121 1.75 -4.21 -0.29
C VAL A 121 1.66 -4.92 -1.63
N VAL A 122 0.44 -5.23 -2.11
CA VAL A 122 0.24 -5.87 -3.42
C VAL A 122 0.81 -5.01 -4.55
N VAL A 123 0.55 -3.70 -4.54
CA VAL A 123 1.04 -2.76 -5.55
C VAL A 123 2.56 -2.59 -5.46
N TRP A 124 3.11 -2.53 -4.25
CA TRP A 124 4.57 -2.44 -4.03
C TRP A 124 5.32 -3.66 -4.58
N LEU A 125 4.74 -4.87 -4.48
CA LEU A 125 5.30 -6.09 -5.04
C LEU A 125 5.22 -6.17 -6.56
N GLN A 126 4.35 -5.39 -7.20
CA GLN A 126 4.19 -5.38 -8.65
C GLN A 126 5.10 -4.36 -9.36
N VAL A 127 5.53 -3.29 -8.68
CA VAL A 127 6.39 -2.25 -9.28
C VAL A 127 7.86 -2.59 -9.03
N PRO A 128 8.65 -2.96 -10.06
CA PRO A 128 10.06 -3.34 -9.89
C PRO A 128 10.91 -2.20 -9.31
N GLU A 129 10.56 -0.96 -9.64
CA GLU A 129 11.26 0.22 -9.14
C GLU A 129 11.04 0.42 -7.62
N LEU A 130 9.87 0.05 -7.08
CA LEU A 130 9.63 0.07 -5.63
C LEU A 130 10.35 -1.08 -4.91
N GLN A 131 10.42 -2.26 -5.55
CA GLN A 131 11.23 -3.38 -5.06
C GLN A 131 12.72 -3.04 -4.95
N SER A 132 13.22 -2.16 -5.81
CA SER A 132 14.61 -1.69 -5.74
C SER A 132 14.88 -0.78 -4.54
N LEU A 133 13.86 -0.08 -4.02
CA LEU A 133 13.95 0.76 -2.83
C LEU A 133 13.82 -0.04 -1.54
N TRP A 134 12.86 -0.98 -1.51
CA TRP A 134 12.66 -1.90 -0.40
C TRP A 134 12.26 -3.27 -0.93
N HIS A 135 13.13 -4.26 -0.70
CA HIS A 135 12.87 -5.64 -1.05
C HIS A 135 12.30 -6.38 0.15
N PHE A 136 11.01 -6.74 0.07
CA PHE A 136 10.35 -7.51 1.12
C PHE A 136 10.92 -8.93 1.20
N GLY A 137 11.03 -9.49 2.40
CA GLY A 137 11.47 -10.85 2.62
C GLY A 137 10.57 -11.91 1.98
N SER A 138 11.11 -13.12 1.81
CA SER A 138 10.44 -14.25 1.15
C SER A 138 9.08 -14.61 1.75
N GLN A 139 8.88 -14.39 3.05
CA GLN A 139 7.61 -14.64 3.72
C GLN A 139 6.48 -13.77 3.16
N ILE A 140 6.70 -12.45 3.03
CA ILE A 140 5.68 -11.53 2.49
C ILE A 140 5.46 -11.79 1.01
N GLN A 141 6.53 -12.05 0.26
CA GLN A 141 6.41 -12.43 -1.15
C GLN A 141 5.57 -13.69 -1.34
N SER A 142 5.69 -14.68 -0.44
CA SER A 142 4.90 -15.91 -0.51
C SER A 142 3.42 -15.71 -0.16
N ILE A 143 3.11 -14.81 0.77
CA ILE A 143 1.72 -14.50 1.17
C ILE A 143 1.01 -13.70 0.09
N PHE A 144 1.70 -12.73 -0.50
CA PHE A 144 1.19 -11.85 -1.55
C PHE A 144 1.70 -12.25 -2.94
N ASP A 145 1.90 -13.55 -3.12
CA ASP A 145 2.37 -14.14 -4.37
C ASP A 145 1.38 -13.87 -5.51
N GLU A 146 1.88 -13.86 -6.74
CA GLU A 146 1.14 -13.49 -7.95
C GLU A 146 -0.18 -14.24 -8.09
N GLN A 147 -0.21 -15.53 -7.70
CA GLN A 147 -1.39 -16.39 -7.75
C GLN A 147 -2.51 -15.93 -6.80
N TYR A 148 -2.18 -15.30 -5.67
CA TYR A 148 -3.14 -14.87 -4.65
C TYR A 148 -3.45 -13.38 -4.68
N ARG A 149 -2.71 -12.57 -5.47
CA ARG A 149 -2.91 -11.10 -5.54
C ARG A 149 -4.33 -10.70 -5.89
N PHE A 150 -4.95 -11.38 -6.84
CA PHE A 150 -6.34 -11.11 -7.22
C PHE A 150 -7.27 -11.27 -6.02
N TRP A 151 -7.14 -12.36 -5.27
CA TRP A 151 -7.95 -12.62 -4.08
C TRP A 151 -7.71 -11.61 -2.96
N TRP A 152 -6.45 -11.21 -2.75
CA TRP A 152 -6.12 -10.15 -1.78
C TRP A 152 -6.78 -8.81 -2.12
N LEU A 153 -6.75 -8.42 -3.40
CA LEU A 153 -7.41 -7.20 -3.87
C LEU A 153 -8.93 -7.30 -3.71
N VAL A 154 -9.55 -8.41 -4.10
CA VAL A 154 -11.00 -8.63 -3.93
C VAL A 154 -11.39 -8.55 -2.45
N CYS A 155 -10.65 -9.19 -1.56
CA CYS A 155 -10.89 -9.13 -0.12
C CYS A 155 -10.72 -7.70 0.43
N ALA A 156 -9.67 -6.98 0.01
CA ALA A 156 -9.43 -5.61 0.42
C ALA A 156 -10.55 -4.66 -0.03
N TYR A 157 -10.95 -4.71 -1.30
CA TYR A 157 -12.03 -3.87 -1.81
C TYR A 157 -13.40 -4.24 -1.22
N SER A 158 -13.66 -5.53 -1.00
CA SER A 158 -14.89 -5.96 -0.33
C SER A 158 -14.95 -5.43 1.11
N THR A 159 -13.83 -5.48 1.82
CA THR A 159 -13.71 -4.92 3.18
C THR A 159 -13.92 -3.40 3.18
N LEU A 160 -13.28 -2.68 2.24
CA LEU A 160 -13.46 -1.23 2.10
C LEU A 160 -14.91 -0.86 1.74
N ALA A 161 -15.58 -1.67 0.91
CA ALA A 161 -16.98 -1.46 0.54
C ALA A 161 -17.95 -1.72 1.69
N PHE A 162 -17.65 -2.70 2.56
CA PHE A 162 -18.46 -3.00 3.74
C PHE A 162 -18.32 -1.94 4.85
N VAL A 163 -17.12 -1.36 4.97
CA VAL A 163 -16.76 -0.42 6.02
C VAL A 163 -17.13 1.02 5.68
N ARG A 164 -17.30 1.31 4.39
CA ARG A 164 -17.81 2.57 3.86
C ARG A 164 -19.30 2.75 4.17
#